data_AF-A0A4Q7FC70-F1
#
_entry.id   AF-A0A4Q7FC70-F1
#
_cell.length_a   1.000
_cell.length_b   1.000
_cell.length_c   1.000
_cell.angle_alpha   90.00
_cell.angle_beta   90.00
_cell.angle_gamma   90.00
#
_symmetry.space_group_name_H-M   'P 1'
#
loop_
_entity.id
_entity.type
_entity.pdbx_description
1 polymer ?
#
loop_
_entity_poly.entity_id
_entity_poly.type
_entity_poly.pdbx_seq_one_letter_code
_entity_poly.pdbx_strand_id
1 'polypeptide(L)' 'MTEGAITTFKSSPGTTRGFCARCGSTLTCATVHFPTETHYHVGAFDRAAELQPRKHFFANEQLPWLKLSHNEQGK' A
#
# COMPACT_ATOMS: atom_id res chain seq x y z
N MET A 1 -16.37 12.10 -6.15
CA MET A 1 -16.03 12.91 -4.96
C MET A 1 -14.62 13.45 -5.22
N THR A 2 -14.44 14.75 -5.43
CA THR A 2 -13.17 15.33 -5.93
C THR A 2 -12.40 16.13 -4.87
N GLU A 3 -12.82 16.10 -3.61
CA GLU A 3 -12.19 16.81 -2.49
C GLU A 3 -11.98 15.90 -1.28
N GLY A 4 -10.86 16.10 -0.58
CA GLY A 4 -10.51 15.43 0.66
C GLY A 4 -9.04 15.66 1.04
N ALA A 5 -8.79 16.06 2.29
CA ALA A 5 -7.44 16.19 2.82
C ALA A 5 -7.00 14.86 3.49
N ILE A 6 -5.82 14.37 3.10
CA ILE A 6 -5.23 13.18 3.73
C ILE A 6 -4.67 13.58 5.09
N THR A 7 -5.17 12.96 6.16
CA THR A 7 -4.58 13.12 7.50
C THR A 7 -3.37 12.20 7.64
N THR A 8 -2.27 12.70 8.20
CA THR A 8 -1.01 11.94 8.28
C THR A 8 -0.60 11.66 9.72
N PHE A 9 -0.01 10.49 9.96
CA PHE A 9 0.55 10.08 11.24
C PHE A 9 1.92 9.42 11.06
N LYS A 10 2.89 9.81 11.88
CA LYS A 10 4.22 9.18 11.93
C LYS A 10 4.13 7.86 12.69
N SER A 11 3.89 6.76 11.95
CA SER A 11 3.63 5.45 12.55
C SER A 11 4.87 4.78 13.14
N SER A 12 6.05 5.12 12.61
CA SER A 12 7.34 4.63 13.07
C SER A 12 8.45 5.61 12.65
N PRO A 13 9.66 5.51 13.21
CA PRO A 13 10.78 6.33 12.77
C PRO A 13 10.95 6.26 11.24
N GLY A 14 10.88 7.42 10.58
CA GLY A 14 11.04 7.51 9.14
C GLY A 14 9.85 7.05 8.28
N THR A 15 8.70 6.69 8.86
CA THR A 15 7.51 6.29 8.09
C THR A 15 6.28 7.12 8.45
N THR A 16 5.58 7.63 7.44
CA THR A 16 4.34 8.39 7.58
C THR A 16 3.20 7.65 6.88
N ARG A 17 2.09 7.46 7.57
CA ARG A 17 0.86 6.85 7.05
C ARG A 17 -0.18 7.95 6.84
N GLY A 18 -0.87 7.93 5.69
CA GLY A 18 -2.01 8.78 5.41
C GLY A 18 -3.33 8.02 5.51
N PHE A 19 -4.37 8.65 6.06
CA PHE A 19 -5.70 8.04 6.25
C PHE A 19 -6.83 9.07 6.14
N CYS A 20 -8.05 8.58 5.95
CA CYS A 20 -9.26 9.41 5.96
C CYS A 20 -9.66 9.74 7.40
N ALA A 21 -9.71 11.03 7.75
CA ALA A 21 -10.12 11.48 9.09
C ALA A 21 -11.55 11.06 9.47
N ARG A 22 -12.42 10.81 8.49
CA ARG A 22 -13.84 10.51 8.73
C ARG A 22 -14.11 9.02 8.98
N CYS A 23 -13.48 8.13 8.21
CA CYS A 23 -13.75 6.69 8.28
C CYS A 23 -12.55 5.85 8.72
N GLY A 24 -11.37 6.45 8.87
CA GLY A 24 -10.15 5.77 9.31
C GLY A 24 -9.46 4.90 8.24
N SER A 25 -10.02 4.80 7.03
CA SER A 25 -9.41 4.01 5.94
C SER A 25 -8.00 4.51 5.61
N THR A 26 -7.06 3.58 5.50
CA THR A 26 -5.67 3.86 5.12
C THR A 26 -5.56 4.19 3.64
N LEU A 27 -4.84 5.25 3.30
CA LEU A 27 -4.72 5.77 1.94
C LEU A 27 -3.29 5.70 1.43
N THR A 28 -2.31 6.16 2.22
CA THR A 28 -0.92 6.28 1.78
C THR A 28 0.11 5.80 2.80
N CYS A 29 1.28 5.47 2.29
CA CYS A 29 2.50 5.17 3.03
C CYS A 29 3.68 5.86 2.34
N ALA A 30 4.42 6.68 3.08
CA ALA A 30 5.69 7.24 2.63
C ALA A 30 6.78 6.89 3.65
N THR A 31 7.97 6.58 3.17
CA THR A 31 9.11 6.23 4.03
C THR A 31 10.39 6.93 3.55
N VAL A 32 11.26 7.30 4.49
CA VAL A 32 12.54 7.93 4.20
C VAL A 32 13.50 7.02 3.41
N HIS A 33 13.26 5.70 3.41
CA HIS A 33 14.03 4.75 2.60
C HIS A 33 13.75 4.89 1.10
N PHE A 34 12.57 5.42 0.73
CA PHE A 34 12.15 5.68 -0.64
C PHE A 34 11.60 7.12 -0.74
N PRO A 35 12.48 8.14 -0.64
CA PRO A 35 12.05 9.53 -0.45
C PRO A 35 11.28 10.11 -1.64
N THR A 36 11.43 9.49 -2.82
CA THR A 36 10.73 9.88 -4.06
C THR A 36 9.46 9.07 -4.31
N GLU A 37 9.07 8.19 -3.39
CA GLU A 37 7.92 7.32 -3.55
C GLU A 37 6.84 7.57 -2.50
N THR A 38 5.59 7.38 -2.91
CA THR A 38 4.45 7.25 -2.01
C THR A 38 3.63 6.06 -2.47
N HIS A 39 3.44 5.12 -1.57
CA HIS A 39 2.66 3.92 -1.84
C HIS A 39 1.19 4.21 -1.49
N TYR A 40 0.29 3.80 -2.37
CA TYR A 40 -1.15 3.97 -2.20
C TYR A 40 -1.79 2.61 -1.94
N HIS A 41 -2.76 2.57 -1.02
CA HIS A 41 -3.54 1.35 -0.80
C HIS A 41 -4.48 1.12 -1.99
N VAL A 42 -4.39 -0.03 -2.63
CA VAL A 42 -5.16 -0.36 -3.85
C VAL A 42 -6.67 -0.26 -3.64
N GLY A 43 -7.17 -0.54 -2.43
CA GLY A 43 -8.58 -0.42 -2.08
C GLY A 43 -9.11 1.01 -2.02
N ALA A 44 -8.26 2.03 -2.13
CA ALA A 44 -8.67 3.43 -2.19
C ALA A 44 -9.08 3.88 -3.62
N PHE A 45 -8.87 3.04 -4.64
CA PHE A 45 -9.19 3.37 -6.03
C PHE A 45 -10.55 2.79 -6.43
N ASP A 46 -11.36 3.58 -7.13
CA ASP A 46 -12.69 3.15 -7.62
C ASP A 46 -12.60 1.94 -8.56
N ARG A 47 -11.52 1.87 -9.37
CA ARG A 47 -11.25 0.81 -10.34
C ARG A 47 -10.10 -0.10 -9.89
N ALA A 48 -10.08 -0.47 -8.61
CA ALA A 48 -9.01 -1.27 -8.00
C ALA A 48 -8.70 -2.58 -8.75
N ALA A 49 -9.71 -3.22 -9.35
CA ALA A 49 -9.54 -4.48 -10.09
C ALA A 49 -8.61 -4.38 -11.31
N GLU A 50 -8.36 -3.17 -11.82
CA GLU A 50 -7.45 -2.92 -12.96
C GLU A 50 -5.99 -2.82 -12.54
N LEU A 51 -5.73 -2.67 -11.24
CA LEU A 51 -4.40 -2.53 -10.67
C LEU A 51 -3.85 -3.90 -10.25
N GLN A 52 -3.52 -4.73 -11.23
CA GLN A 52 -2.98 -6.08 -10.95
C GLN A 52 -1.59 -6.00 -10.29
N PRO A 53 -1.35 -6.77 -9.21
CA PRO A 53 -0.03 -6.85 -8.59
C PRO A 53 1.02 -7.38 -9.57
N ARG A 54 2.17 -6.69 -9.64
CA ARG A 54 3.30 -7.09 -10.49
C ARG A 54 4.42 -7.79 -9.73
N LYS A 55 4.49 -7.58 -8.42
CA LYS A 55 5.53 -8.12 -7.55
C LYS A 55 4.98 -8.39 -6.16
N HIS A 56 5.54 -9.40 -5.51
CA HIS A 56 5.29 -9.71 -4.10
C HIS A 56 6.54 -9.41 -3.28
N PHE A 57 6.37 -8.65 -2.21
CA PHE A 57 7.42 -8.38 -1.23
C PHE A 57 7.27 -9.34 -0.04
N PHE A 58 8.39 -9.78 0.54
CA PHE A 58 8.42 -10.74 1.67
C PHE A 58 7.72 -12.07 1.37
N ALA A 59 7.78 -12.54 0.12
CA ALA A 59 7.15 -13.81 -0.29
C ALA A 59 7.73 -15.04 0.44
N ASN A 60 8.93 -14.92 1.02
CA ASN A 60 9.53 -15.94 1.89
C ASN A 60 8.78 -16.11 3.23
N GLU A 61 8.00 -15.12 3.65
CA GLU A 61 7.17 -15.15 4.86
C GLU A 61 5.71 -15.59 4.56
N GLN A 62 5.42 -15.97 3.32
CA GLN A 62 4.10 -16.40 2.89
C GLN A 62 3.64 -17.68 3.61
N LEU A 63 2.39 -17.66 4.09
CA LEU A 63 1.78 -18.83 4.73
C LEU A 63 1.64 -20.01 3.74
N PRO A 64 1.91 -21.26 4.15
CA PRO A 64 1.97 -22.41 3.24
C PRO A 64 0.70 -22.68 2.42
N TRP A 65 -0.46 -22.29 2.96
CA TRP A 65 -1.77 -22.47 2.34
C TRP A 65 -2.09 -21.44 1.25
N LEU A 66 -1.41 -20.28 1.21
CA LEU A 66 -1.65 -19.27 0.20
C LEU A 66 -0.95 -19.69 -1.11
N LYS A 67 -1.68 -19.75 -2.21
CA LYS A 67 -1.14 -20.01 -3.56
C LYS A 67 -1.39 -18.78 -4.43
N LEU A 68 -0.33 -18.19 -4.97
CA LEU A 68 -0.41 -17.01 -5.83
C LEU A 68 -0.07 -17.42 -7.27
N SER A 69 -0.99 -17.18 -8.20
CA SER A 69 -0.85 -17.53 -9.63
C SER A 69 -0.05 -16.50 -10.43
N HIS A 70 -0.09 -15.24 -10.02
CA HIS A 70 0.61 -14.11 -10.64
C HIS A 70 1.93 -13.93 -9.88
N ASN A 71 2.93 -14.73 -10.22
CA ASN A 71 4.23 -14.69 -9.55
C ASN A 71 5.32 -14.74 -10.63
N GLU A 72 5.89 -13.57 -10.98
CA GLU A 72 7.22 -13.58 -11.55
C GLU A 72 8.17 -13.98 -10.41
N GLN A 73 8.63 -15.23 -10.43
CA GLN A 73 9.70 -15.66 -9.55
C GLN A 73 10.99 -14.91 -9.93
N GLY A 74 11.55 -14.16 -8.99
CA GLY A 74 12.88 -13.55 -9.11
C GLY A 74 12.83 -12.05 -8.83
N LYS A 75 13.57 -11.49 -7.89
CA LYS A 75 14.77 -11.88 -7.14
C LYS A 75 14.65 -11.27 -5.73
#